data_AF-A0A349MJ38-F1
#
_entry.id   AF-A0A349MJ38-F1
#
_cell.length_a   1.000
_cell.length_b   1.000
_cell.length_c   1.000
_cell.angle_alpha   90.00
_cell.angle_beta   90.00
_cell.angle_gamma   90.00
#
_symmetry.space_group_name_H-M   'P 1'
#
loop_
_entity.id
_entity.type
_entity.pdbx_description
1 polymer ?
#
loop_
_entity_poly.entity_id
_entity_poly.type
_entity_poly.pdbx_seq_one_letter_code
_entity_poly.pdbx_strand_id
1 'polypeptide(L)'
;MGPLSGRTLEWKMETSESKKRVGIVGGGEKSKSLLEIFHKCKGAEPVYVVDPDANAPAMTLAMRLGIKTLTKPEMAVKNFAADIILDASESAETADFLHKNRGTAQVISLNAALLFIAIIEENRNKANDQVFTDLSSVRQEIDRNTRDVSKTLHGIEKISNELEVLAINAGIQASRAGEFGKGFAVVAGEVKSTARVARDLAGDIDRVISEISSMSNRIEQSLKKVL
;
A
#
# COMPACT_ATOMS: atom_id res chain seq x y z
N MET A 1 33.77 -19.88 -23.47
CA MET A 1 32.54 -19.59 -22.68
C MET A 1 32.93 -19.54 -21.22
N GLY A 2 33.10 -18.34 -20.66
CA GLY A 2 33.31 -18.15 -19.22
C GLY A 2 31.99 -17.76 -18.56
N PRO A 3 31.67 -18.25 -17.35
CA PRO A 3 30.45 -17.84 -16.66
C PRO A 3 30.65 -16.44 -16.04
N LEU A 4 29.75 -15.53 -16.42
CA LEU A 4 29.60 -14.21 -15.79
C LEU A 4 29.05 -14.41 -14.37
N SER A 5 29.87 -14.17 -13.34
CA SER A 5 29.36 -14.10 -11.97
C SER A 5 28.64 -12.76 -11.80
N GLY A 6 27.31 -12.77 -11.86
CA GLY A 6 26.48 -11.66 -11.44
C GLY A 6 26.65 -11.43 -9.94
N ARG A 7 27.41 -10.40 -9.55
CA ARG A 7 27.28 -9.82 -8.21
C ARG A 7 26.03 -8.95 -8.21
N THR A 8 24.91 -9.53 -7.81
CA THR A 8 23.77 -8.75 -7.35
C THR A 8 24.23 -8.00 -6.10
N LEU A 9 24.48 -6.70 -6.24
CA LEU A 9 24.73 -5.81 -5.12
C LEU A 9 23.42 -5.66 -4.35
N GLU A 10 23.18 -6.54 -3.38
CA GLU A 10 22.19 -6.32 -2.33
C GLU A 10 22.65 -5.10 -1.52
N TRP A 11 22.04 -3.95 -1.80
CA TRP A 11 22.07 -2.81 -0.89
C TRP A 11 21.34 -3.22 0.39
N LYS A 12 22.10 -3.69 1.38
CA LYS A 12 21.61 -3.72 2.76
C LYS A 12 21.44 -2.27 3.20
N MET A 13 20.19 -1.79 3.20
CA MET A 13 19.82 -0.65 4.02
C MET A 13 20.13 -1.02 5.47
N GLU A 14 21.25 -0.51 5.98
CA GLU A 14 21.47 -0.41 7.42
C GLU A 14 20.35 0.50 7.97
N THR A 15 19.27 -0.10 8.44
CA THR A 15 18.19 0.57 9.16
C THR A 15 18.66 0.88 10.59
N SER A 16 19.66 1.76 10.65
CA SER A 16 20.10 2.47 11.84
C SER A 16 20.24 3.95 11.47
N GLU A 17 19.23 4.53 10.80
CA GLU A 17 19.19 5.97 10.64
C GLU A 17 18.88 6.60 12.00
N SER A 18 19.95 6.98 12.70
CA SER A 18 19.87 7.94 13.80
C SER A 18 19.08 9.15 13.32
N LYS A 19 18.02 9.51 14.05
CA LYS A 19 17.18 10.68 13.77
C LYS A 19 18.08 11.90 13.51
N LYS A 20 17.91 12.55 12.35
CA LYS A 20 18.74 13.71 11.98
C LYS A 20 18.20 14.94 12.68
N ARG A 21 19.06 15.66 13.39
CA ARG A 21 18.72 16.92 14.04
C ARG A 21 18.66 18.03 13.01
N VAL A 22 17.52 18.72 12.95
CA VAL A 22 17.24 19.75 11.96
C VAL A 22 17.01 21.09 12.66
N GLY A 23 17.87 22.07 12.37
CA GLY A 23 17.66 23.46 12.72
C GLY A 23 16.94 24.19 11.58
N ILE A 24 16.05 25.13 11.90
CA ILE A 24 15.36 25.95 10.89
C ILE A 24 15.67 27.42 11.17
N VAL A 25 16.10 28.17 10.15
CA VAL A 25 16.37 29.60 10.23
C VAL A 25 15.46 30.33 9.24
N GLY A 26 14.60 31.19 9.76
CA GLY A 26 13.45 31.79 9.09
C GLY A 26 12.14 31.09 9.50
N GLY A 27 11.16 31.88 9.95
CA GLY A 27 9.96 31.43 10.66
C GLY A 27 8.65 31.61 9.91
N GLY A 28 8.68 31.91 8.60
CA GLY A 28 7.49 32.11 7.77
C GLY A 28 6.62 30.86 7.58
N GLU A 29 5.52 30.99 6.82
CA GLU A 29 4.56 29.89 6.58
C GLU A 29 5.21 28.65 5.94
N LYS A 30 6.14 28.85 5.00
CA LYS A 30 6.87 27.72 4.37
C LYS A 30 7.63 26.88 5.40
N SER A 31 8.30 27.52 6.36
CA SER A 31 9.01 26.86 7.45
C SER A 31 8.05 26.14 8.40
N LYS A 32 6.87 26.72 8.65
CA LYS A 32 5.82 26.10 9.46
C LYS A 32 5.31 24.82 8.81
N SER A 33 4.98 24.84 7.51
CA SER A 33 4.54 23.65 6.78
C SER A 33 5.58 22.52 6.84
N LEU A 34 6.84 22.87 6.67
CA LEU A 34 7.93 21.91 6.72
C LEU A 34 8.16 21.35 8.14
N LEU A 35 7.97 22.19 9.16
CA LEU A 35 8.01 21.76 10.55
C LEU A 35 6.89 20.76 10.90
N GLU A 36 5.68 20.96 10.36
CA GLU A 36 4.58 20.00 10.51
C GLU A 36 4.91 18.64 9.87
N ILE A 37 5.58 18.65 8.72
CA ILE A 37 6.04 17.43 8.04
C ILE A 37 7.07 16.70 8.92
N PHE A 38 8.08 17.41 9.43
CA PHE A 38 9.11 16.80 10.26
C PHE A 38 8.59 16.28 11.59
N HIS A 39 7.62 16.95 12.21
CA HIS A 39 7.01 16.46 13.44
C HIS A 39 6.30 15.11 13.26
N LYS A 40 5.74 14.86 12.06
CA LYS A 40 5.10 13.59 11.70
C LYS A 40 6.10 12.52 11.22
N CYS A 41 7.34 12.91 10.93
CA CYS A 41 8.37 12.02 10.39
C CYS A 41 9.27 11.45 11.49
N LYS A 42 9.57 10.14 11.44
CA LYS A 42 10.47 9.48 12.41
C LYS A 42 11.96 9.79 12.17
N GLY A 43 12.33 10.19 10.95
CA GLY A 43 13.72 10.40 10.54
C GLY A 43 14.30 11.79 10.85
N ALA A 44 13.46 12.77 11.22
CA ALA A 44 13.88 14.15 11.45
C ALA A 44 13.51 14.64 12.86
N GLU A 45 14.43 15.32 13.52
CA GLU A 45 14.24 15.95 14.83
C GLU A 45 14.43 17.46 14.72
N PRO A 46 13.34 18.24 14.67
CA PRO A 46 13.45 19.68 14.79
C PRO A 46 14.03 20.07 16.15
N VAL A 47 15.22 20.66 16.16
CA VAL A 47 15.92 21.03 17.41
C VAL A 47 15.73 22.50 17.77
N TYR A 48 15.64 23.37 16.77
CA TYR A 48 15.35 24.78 16.96
C TYR A 48 14.70 25.42 15.74
N VAL A 49 14.00 26.54 15.97
CA VAL A 49 13.55 27.48 14.95
C VAL A 49 14.06 28.88 15.31
N VAL A 50 14.57 29.60 14.32
CA VAL A 50 15.09 30.96 14.49
C VAL A 50 14.31 31.93 13.62
N ASP A 51 13.78 33.00 14.19
CA ASP A 51 13.26 34.14 13.42
C ASP A 51 13.33 35.42 14.25
N PRO A 52 13.73 36.57 13.68
CA PRO A 52 13.69 37.85 14.38
C PRO A 52 12.32 38.20 14.97
N ASP A 53 11.23 37.80 14.29
CA ASP A 53 9.86 37.91 14.78
C ASP A 53 9.46 36.67 15.59
N ALA A 54 9.35 36.83 16.91
CA ALA A 54 8.93 35.78 17.82
C ALA A 54 7.49 35.29 17.56
N ASN A 55 6.66 36.08 16.86
CA ASN A 55 5.28 35.73 16.51
C ASN A 55 5.18 35.07 15.13
N ALA A 56 6.29 34.86 14.43
CA ALA A 56 6.28 34.24 13.11
C ALA A 56 5.59 32.85 13.14
N PRO A 57 4.92 32.43 12.06
CA PRO A 57 4.10 31.22 12.05
C PRO A 57 4.82 29.95 12.55
N ALA A 58 6.05 29.72 12.10
CA ALA A 58 6.84 28.56 12.51
C ALA A 58 7.34 28.67 13.95
N MET A 59 7.61 29.89 14.44
CA MET A 59 8.01 30.14 15.83
C MET A 59 6.87 29.79 16.79
N THR A 60 5.67 30.25 16.49
CA THR A 60 4.46 29.94 17.28
C THR A 60 4.19 28.43 17.32
N LEU A 61 4.32 27.75 16.17
CA LEU A 61 4.18 26.29 16.11
C LEU A 61 5.28 25.58 16.91
N ALA A 62 6.54 26.00 16.75
CA ALA A 62 7.68 25.42 17.45
C ALA A 62 7.53 25.51 18.98
N MET A 63 7.09 26.67 19.51
CA MET A 63 6.81 26.82 20.94
C MET A 63 5.74 25.84 21.42
N ARG A 64 4.65 25.68 20.66
CA ARG A 64 3.57 24.73 21.00
C ARG A 64 4.05 23.28 21.00
N LEU A 65 5.00 22.94 20.13
CA LEU A 65 5.60 21.61 20.04
C LEU A 65 6.78 21.39 21.00
N GLY A 66 7.12 22.38 21.84
CA GLY A 66 8.23 22.30 22.78
C GLY A 66 9.62 22.41 22.15
N ILE A 67 9.70 22.85 20.89
CA ILE A 67 10.95 23.06 20.15
C ILE A 67 11.54 24.41 20.55
N LYS A 68 12.86 24.50 20.65
CA LYS A 68 13.54 25.74 21.04
C LYS A 68 13.33 26.83 19.99
N THR A 69 12.93 28.01 20.42
CA THR A 69 12.77 29.18 19.56
C THR A 69 13.75 30.28 19.94
N LEU A 70 14.43 30.86 18.96
CA LEU A 70 15.42 31.92 19.16
C LEU A 70 15.21 33.07 18.17
N THR A 71 15.61 34.28 18.54
CA THR A 71 15.49 35.45 17.64
C THR A 71 16.74 35.72 16.82
N LYS A 72 17.85 35.03 17.11
CA LYS A 72 19.17 35.27 16.52
C LYS A 72 19.87 33.95 16.12
N PRO A 73 20.33 33.80 14.87
CA PRO A 73 21.00 32.58 14.40
C PRO A 73 22.27 32.23 15.20
N GLU A 74 23.00 33.23 15.69
CA GLU A 74 24.24 33.06 16.46
C GLU A 74 24.01 32.25 17.74
N MET A 75 22.87 32.49 18.41
CA MET A 75 22.52 31.78 19.63
C MET A 75 22.11 30.33 19.34
N ALA A 76 21.53 30.08 18.17
CA ALA A 76 21.10 28.75 17.77
C ALA A 76 22.31 27.86 17.47
N VAL A 77 23.17 28.30 16.55
CA VAL A 77 24.30 27.51 16.05
C VAL A 77 25.37 27.26 17.12
N LYS A 78 25.54 28.19 18.08
CA LYS A 78 26.49 28.01 19.20
C LYS A 78 26.00 27.06 20.29
N ASN A 79 24.70 27.09 20.60
CA ASN A 79 24.17 26.40 21.78
C ASN A 79 23.46 25.08 21.44
N PHE A 80 23.09 24.86 20.18
CA PHE A 80 22.33 23.71 19.76
C PHE A 80 22.99 23.05 18.54
N ALA A 81 23.32 21.77 18.68
CA ALA A 81 23.87 20.99 17.58
C ALA A 81 22.75 20.54 16.64
N ALA A 82 22.93 20.83 15.34
CA ALA A 82 22.11 20.32 14.25
C ALA A 82 22.99 19.56 13.26
N ASP A 83 22.42 18.54 12.62
CA ASP A 83 23.07 17.83 11.53
C ASP A 83 22.75 18.52 10.19
N ILE A 84 21.55 19.11 10.09
CA ILE A 84 21.08 19.90 8.95
C ILE A 84 20.53 21.22 9.45
N ILE A 85 20.87 22.32 8.79
CA ILE A 85 20.27 23.64 8.99
C ILE A 85 19.53 24.02 7.72
N LEU A 86 18.23 24.26 7.84
CA LEU A 86 17.39 24.75 6.76
C LEU A 86 17.36 26.26 6.79
N ASP A 87 17.97 26.84 5.77
CA ASP A 87 18.00 28.27 5.57
C ASP A 87 16.79 28.71 4.73
N ALA A 88 15.80 29.25 5.43
CA ALA A 88 14.64 29.93 4.87
C ALA A 88 14.82 31.44 4.84
N SER A 89 15.96 31.95 5.30
CA SER A 89 16.25 33.37 5.20
C SER A 89 16.58 33.70 3.75
N GLU A 90 15.97 34.76 3.22
CA GLU A 90 16.28 35.28 1.88
C GLU A 90 17.44 36.28 1.93
N SER A 91 18.24 36.26 3.01
CA SER A 91 19.35 37.17 3.26
C SER A 91 20.69 36.51 2.95
N ALA A 92 21.44 37.12 2.03
CA ALA A 92 22.81 36.69 1.73
C ALA A 92 23.73 36.75 2.96
N GLU A 93 23.51 37.73 3.85
CA GLU A 93 24.28 37.88 5.08
C GLU A 93 24.06 36.70 6.04
N THR A 94 22.80 36.28 6.20
CA THR A 94 22.45 35.14 7.04
C THR A 94 22.97 33.83 6.44
N ALA A 95 22.84 33.65 5.13
CA ALA A 95 23.38 32.49 4.43
C ALA A 95 24.90 32.39 4.64
N ASP A 96 25.65 33.48 4.40
CA ASP A 96 27.10 33.55 4.63
C ASP A 96 27.47 33.27 6.09
N PHE A 97 26.71 33.83 7.04
CA PHE A 97 26.89 33.58 8.46
C PHE A 97 26.73 32.09 8.78
N LEU A 98 25.65 31.45 8.32
CA LEU A 98 25.40 30.03 8.55
C LEU A 98 26.50 29.18 7.91
N HIS A 99 26.92 29.49 6.68
CA HIS A 99 27.99 28.75 6.01
C HIS A 99 29.33 28.82 6.75
N LYS A 100 29.66 29.98 7.36
CA LYS A 100 30.88 30.17 8.17
C LYS A 100 30.80 29.53 9.55
N ASN A 101 29.61 29.49 10.17
CA ASN A 101 29.45 29.10 11.58
C ASN A 101 28.79 27.73 11.80
N ARG A 102 28.28 27.05 10.77
CA ARG A 102 27.54 25.76 10.85
C ARG A 102 28.26 24.60 11.55
N GLY A 103 29.56 24.72 11.84
CA GLY A 103 30.36 23.60 12.33
C GLY A 103 30.33 22.45 11.32
N THR A 104 29.84 21.29 11.76
CA THR A 104 29.69 20.09 10.92
C THR A 104 28.33 19.97 10.23
N ALA A 105 27.38 20.86 10.52
CA ALA A 105 26.04 20.80 9.96
C ALA A 105 26.05 21.11 8.46
N GLN A 106 25.14 20.50 7.70
CA GLN A 106 24.90 20.88 6.31
C GLN A 106 23.86 22.01 6.25
N VAL A 107 24.17 23.09 5.55
CA VAL A 107 23.21 24.18 5.31
C VAL A 107 22.53 23.92 3.97
N ILE A 108 21.20 23.85 3.98
CA ILE A 108 20.37 23.58 2.80
C ILE A 108 19.32 24.69 2.70
N SER A 109 19.12 25.23 1.50
CA SER A 109 18.05 26.18 1.25
C SER A 109 16.67 25.54 1.45
N LEU A 110 15.77 26.24 2.16
CA LEU A 110 14.39 25.79 2.37
C LEU A 110 13.66 25.57 1.04
N ASN A 111 13.88 26.44 0.05
CA ASN A 111 13.21 26.31 -1.25
C ASN A 111 13.65 25.03 -1.98
N ALA A 112 14.93 24.64 -1.87
CA ALA A 112 15.42 23.38 -2.42
C ALA A 112 14.79 22.18 -1.70
N ALA A 113 14.71 22.21 -0.37
CA ALA A 113 14.06 21.16 0.41
C ALA A 113 12.57 21.00 0.04
N LEU A 114 11.85 22.11 -0.12
CA LEU A 114 10.45 22.11 -0.53
C LEU A 114 10.25 21.59 -1.95
N LEU A 115 11.15 21.93 -2.89
CA LEU A 115 11.11 21.37 -4.24
C LEU A 115 11.28 19.85 -4.22
N PHE A 116 12.23 19.33 -3.46
CA PHE A 116 12.41 17.87 -3.32
C PHE A 116 11.17 17.21 -2.72
N ILE A 117 10.57 17.80 -1.68
CA ILE A 117 9.32 17.28 -1.10
C ILE A 117 8.20 17.30 -2.15
N ALA A 118 8.05 18.39 -2.90
CA ALA A 118 7.01 18.49 -3.93
C ALA A 118 7.16 17.41 -5.01
N ILE A 119 8.39 17.18 -5.49
CA ILE A 119 8.68 16.12 -6.47
C ILE A 119 8.40 14.73 -5.89
N ILE A 120 8.78 14.49 -4.63
CA ILE A 120 8.53 13.22 -3.95
C ILE A 120 7.03 12.98 -3.79
N GLU A 121 6.27 14.00 -3.38
CA GLU A 121 4.81 13.92 -3.24
C GLU A 121 4.12 13.72 -4.59
N GLU A 122 4.57 14.41 -5.65
CA GLU A 122 4.06 14.21 -7.01
C GLU A 122 4.33 12.77 -7.50
N ASN A 123 5.54 12.27 -7.33
CA ASN A 123 5.89 10.90 -7.71
C ASN A 123 5.11 9.87 -6.89
N ARG A 124 4.92 10.11 -5.59
CA ARG A 124 4.10 9.25 -4.73
C ARG A 124 2.66 9.22 -5.20
N ASN A 125 2.08 10.37 -5.55
CA ASN A 125 0.72 10.46 -6.06
C ASN A 125 0.57 9.73 -7.40
N LYS A 126 1.50 9.93 -8.35
CA LYS A 126 1.52 9.17 -9.61
C LYS A 126 1.64 7.66 -9.38
N ALA A 127 2.49 7.23 -8.46
CA ALA A 127 2.64 5.82 -8.13
C ALA A 127 1.34 5.25 -7.51
N ASN A 128 0.69 6.00 -6.63
CA ASN A 128 -0.60 5.61 -6.05
C ASN A 128 -1.70 5.52 -7.11
N ASP A 129 -1.78 6.48 -8.04
CA ASP A 129 -2.74 6.48 -9.14
C ASP A 129 -2.53 5.28 -10.08
N GLN A 130 -1.26 4.95 -10.37
CA GLN A 130 -0.91 3.78 -11.17
C GLN A 130 -1.31 2.48 -10.46
N VAL A 131 -0.95 2.33 -9.18
CA VAL A 131 -1.34 1.17 -8.36
C VAL A 131 -2.86 1.03 -8.27
N PHE A 132 -3.58 2.15 -8.14
CA PHE A 132 -5.04 2.17 -8.14
C PHE A 132 -5.62 1.65 -9.47
N THR A 133 -5.08 2.13 -10.58
CA THR A 133 -5.52 1.74 -11.92
C THR A 133 -5.26 0.27 -12.19
N ASP A 134 -4.04 -0.21 -11.88
CA ASP A 134 -3.63 -1.60 -12.10
C ASP A 134 -4.50 -2.56 -11.25
N LEU A 135 -4.66 -2.29 -9.96
CA LEU A 135 -5.48 -3.12 -9.08
C LEU A 135 -6.97 -3.09 -9.48
N SER A 136 -7.47 -1.95 -9.95
CA SER A 136 -8.84 -1.86 -10.46
C SER A 136 -9.05 -2.73 -11.70
N SER A 137 -8.07 -2.79 -12.60
CA SER A 137 -8.12 -3.65 -13.78
C SER A 137 -8.06 -5.14 -13.43
N VAL A 138 -7.14 -5.54 -12.56
CA VAL A 138 -7.03 -6.93 -12.06
C VAL A 138 -8.31 -7.36 -11.36
N ARG A 139 -8.91 -6.49 -10.54
CA ARG A 139 -10.20 -6.76 -9.90
C ARG A 139 -11.30 -6.99 -10.92
N GLN A 140 -11.41 -6.16 -11.96
CA GLN A 140 -12.39 -6.37 -13.02
C GLN A 140 -12.21 -7.72 -13.73
N GLU A 141 -10.97 -8.16 -13.91
CA GLU A 141 -10.66 -9.47 -14.47
C GLU A 141 -11.09 -10.61 -13.53
N ILE A 142 -10.78 -10.51 -12.24
CA ILE A 142 -11.22 -11.46 -11.22
C ILE A 142 -12.75 -11.56 -11.21
N ASP A 143 -13.46 -10.42 -11.22
CA ASP A 143 -14.92 -10.39 -11.19
C ASP A 143 -15.53 -11.03 -12.46
N ARG A 144 -14.90 -10.86 -13.63
CA ARG A 144 -15.32 -11.53 -14.87
C ARG A 144 -15.10 -13.03 -14.80
N ASN A 145 -13.90 -13.47 -14.45
CA ASN A 145 -13.54 -14.89 -14.38
C ASN A 145 -14.40 -15.64 -13.36
N THR A 146 -14.63 -15.03 -12.20
CA THR A 146 -15.51 -15.55 -11.15
C THR A 146 -16.93 -15.77 -11.67
N ARG A 147 -17.51 -14.79 -12.39
CA ARG A 147 -18.85 -14.93 -12.99
C ARG A 147 -18.90 -16.05 -14.03
N ASP A 148 -17.86 -16.17 -14.86
CA ASP A 148 -17.84 -17.21 -15.89
C ASP A 148 -17.70 -18.60 -15.29
N VAL A 149 -16.89 -18.77 -14.24
CA VAL A 149 -16.84 -20.02 -13.46
C VAL A 149 -18.20 -20.32 -12.84
N SER A 150 -18.86 -19.36 -12.20
CA SER A 150 -20.21 -19.57 -11.62
C SER A 150 -21.23 -20.04 -12.67
N LYS A 151 -21.19 -19.50 -13.90
CA LYS A 151 -22.06 -19.98 -14.99
C LYS A 151 -21.76 -21.44 -15.35
N THR A 152 -20.49 -21.81 -15.43
CA THR A 152 -20.08 -23.19 -15.70
C THR A 152 -20.53 -24.14 -14.60
N LEU A 153 -20.38 -23.75 -13.33
CA LEU A 153 -20.86 -24.54 -12.18
C LEU A 153 -22.37 -24.76 -12.24
N HIS A 154 -23.14 -23.72 -12.56
CA HIS A 154 -24.59 -23.86 -12.73
C HIS A 154 -24.95 -24.85 -13.85
N GLY A 155 -24.17 -24.88 -14.93
CA GLY A 155 -24.28 -25.89 -15.98
C GLY A 155 -24.01 -27.31 -15.49
N ILE A 156 -22.97 -27.50 -14.67
CA ILE A 156 -22.63 -28.80 -14.07
C ILE A 156 -23.72 -29.27 -13.11
N GLU A 157 -24.26 -28.38 -12.28
CA GLU A 157 -25.38 -28.69 -11.38
C GLU A 157 -26.62 -29.14 -12.18
N LYS A 158 -26.95 -28.42 -13.26
CA LYS A 158 -28.06 -28.78 -14.14
C LYS A 158 -27.86 -30.17 -14.76
N ILE A 159 -26.68 -30.43 -15.33
CA ILE A 159 -26.35 -31.74 -15.92
C ILE A 159 -26.42 -32.85 -14.86
N SER A 160 -25.90 -32.59 -13.67
CA SER A 160 -25.93 -33.55 -12.54
C SER A 160 -27.36 -33.86 -12.10
N ASN A 161 -28.23 -32.85 -12.05
CA ASN A 161 -29.66 -33.04 -11.76
C ASN A 161 -30.36 -33.88 -12.84
N GLU A 162 -30.10 -33.58 -14.11
CA GLU A 162 -30.66 -34.35 -15.24
C GLU A 162 -30.19 -35.81 -15.24
N LEU A 163 -28.89 -36.05 -14.98
CA LEU A 163 -28.31 -37.39 -14.86
C LEU A 163 -28.90 -38.16 -13.68
N GLU A 164 -29.11 -37.52 -12.53
CA GLU A 164 -29.74 -38.16 -11.38
C GLU A 164 -31.19 -38.61 -11.70
N VAL A 165 -31.98 -37.76 -12.37
CA VAL A 165 -33.33 -38.12 -12.81
C VAL A 165 -33.32 -39.27 -13.82
N LEU A 166 -32.41 -39.22 -14.81
CA LEU A 166 -32.23 -40.29 -15.79
C LEU A 166 -31.87 -41.62 -15.11
N ALA A 167 -30.95 -41.58 -14.14
CA ALA A 167 -30.54 -42.74 -13.37
C ALA A 167 -31.68 -43.33 -12.54
N ILE A 168 -32.52 -42.49 -11.92
CA ILE A 168 -33.72 -42.94 -11.20
C ILE A 168 -34.69 -43.64 -12.16
N ASN A 169 -34.96 -43.05 -13.32
CA ASN A 169 -35.83 -43.65 -14.32
C ASN A 169 -35.29 -44.99 -14.82
N ALA A 170 -33.98 -45.09 -15.08
CA ALA A 170 -33.33 -46.33 -15.46
C ALA A 170 -33.44 -47.40 -14.35
N GLY A 171 -33.25 -47.01 -13.08
CA GLY A 171 -33.42 -47.91 -11.94
C GLY A 171 -34.85 -48.44 -11.79
N ILE A 172 -35.87 -47.62 -12.09
CA ILE A 172 -37.26 -48.05 -12.11
C ILE A 172 -37.51 -49.08 -13.22
N GLN A 173 -37.01 -48.83 -14.44
CA GLN A 173 -37.16 -49.79 -15.54
C GLN A 173 -36.39 -51.10 -15.29
N ALA A 174 -35.19 -51.00 -14.71
CA ALA A 174 -34.43 -52.17 -14.28
C ALA A 174 -35.20 -53.00 -13.25
N SER A 175 -35.85 -52.35 -12.27
CA SER A 175 -36.71 -53.04 -11.30
C SER A 175 -37.92 -53.71 -11.96
N ARG A 176 -38.54 -53.06 -12.95
CA ARG A 176 -39.68 -53.62 -13.71
C ARG A 176 -39.30 -54.84 -14.53
N ALA A 177 -38.07 -54.90 -15.05
CA ALA A 177 -37.56 -56.05 -15.81
C ALA A 177 -37.23 -57.27 -14.92
N GLY A 178 -37.33 -57.15 -13.59
CA GLY A 178 -37.10 -58.25 -12.65
C GLY A 178 -35.67 -58.79 -12.74
N GLU A 179 -35.55 -60.12 -12.85
CA GLU A 179 -34.24 -60.80 -12.93
C GLU A 179 -33.38 -60.32 -14.11
N PHE A 180 -33.99 -59.98 -15.25
CA PHE A 180 -33.29 -59.51 -16.44
C PHE A 180 -32.75 -58.08 -16.29
N GLY A 181 -33.23 -57.31 -15.30
CA GLY A 181 -32.84 -55.93 -15.06
C GLY A 181 -31.71 -55.74 -14.06
N LYS A 182 -31.23 -56.80 -13.39
CA LYS A 182 -30.25 -56.68 -12.30
C LYS A 182 -28.96 -55.94 -12.68
N GLY A 183 -28.41 -56.21 -13.87
CA GLY A 183 -27.22 -55.51 -14.36
C GLY A 183 -27.47 -54.02 -14.62
N PHE A 184 -28.61 -53.67 -15.20
CA PHE A 184 -29.01 -52.28 -15.43
C PHE A 184 -29.27 -51.52 -14.14
N ALA A 185 -29.75 -52.19 -13.09
CA ALA A 185 -29.96 -51.57 -11.77
C ALA A 185 -28.63 -51.13 -11.14
N VAL A 186 -27.57 -51.94 -11.27
CA VAL A 186 -26.22 -51.58 -10.78
C VAL A 186 -25.69 -50.35 -11.51
N VAL A 187 -25.78 -50.33 -12.84
CA VAL A 187 -25.34 -49.19 -13.65
C VAL A 187 -26.13 -47.92 -13.31
N ALA A 188 -27.44 -48.02 -13.14
CA ALA A 188 -28.28 -46.89 -12.72
C ALA A 188 -27.86 -46.35 -11.34
N GLY A 189 -27.53 -47.23 -10.39
CA GLY A 189 -26.99 -46.83 -9.09
C GLY A 189 -25.67 -46.05 -9.20
N GLU A 190 -24.74 -46.52 -10.03
CA GLU A 190 -23.44 -45.87 -10.21
C GLU A 190 -23.56 -44.50 -10.89
N VAL A 191 -24.43 -44.38 -11.91
CA VAL A 191 -24.70 -43.09 -12.57
C VAL A 191 -25.32 -42.09 -11.58
N LYS A 192 -26.25 -42.55 -10.73
CA LYS A 192 -26.84 -41.71 -9.68
C LYS A 192 -25.79 -41.24 -8.68
N SER A 193 -24.91 -42.15 -8.25
CA SER A 193 -23.81 -41.83 -7.33
C SER A 193 -22.86 -40.79 -7.94
N THR A 194 -22.46 -40.99 -9.20
CA THR A 194 -21.58 -40.08 -9.94
C THR A 194 -22.20 -38.68 -10.10
N ALA A 195 -23.49 -38.62 -10.44
CA ALA A 195 -24.22 -37.36 -10.54
C ALA A 195 -24.26 -36.59 -9.20
N ARG A 196 -24.42 -37.31 -8.08
CA ARG A 196 -24.40 -36.70 -6.75
C ARG A 196 -23.02 -36.15 -6.40
N VAL A 197 -21.96 -36.92 -6.65
CA VAL A 197 -20.56 -36.49 -6.43
C VAL A 197 -20.23 -35.26 -7.26
N ALA A 198 -20.67 -35.21 -8.53
CA ALA A 198 -20.46 -34.05 -9.39
C ALA A 198 -21.14 -32.78 -8.86
N ARG A 199 -22.36 -32.90 -8.30
CA ARG A 199 -23.07 -31.80 -7.64
C ARG A 199 -22.34 -31.32 -6.39
N ASP A 200 -21.88 -32.24 -5.54
CA ASP A 200 -21.17 -31.89 -4.31
C ASP A 200 -19.86 -31.15 -4.63
N LEU A 201 -19.10 -31.63 -5.63
CA LEU A 201 -17.91 -30.94 -6.13
C LEU A 201 -18.21 -29.54 -6.70
N ALA A 202 -19.32 -29.39 -7.43
CA ALA A 202 -19.72 -28.08 -7.94
C ALA A 202 -20.01 -27.10 -6.80
N GLY A 203 -20.67 -27.55 -5.73
CA GLY A 203 -20.92 -26.76 -4.52
C GLY A 203 -19.63 -26.36 -3.78
N ASP A 204 -18.65 -27.26 -3.69
CA ASP A 204 -17.35 -26.95 -3.10
C ASP A 204 -16.61 -25.86 -3.87
N ILE A 205 -16.64 -25.90 -5.21
CA ILE A 205 -16.04 -24.87 -6.06
C ILE A 205 -16.80 -23.55 -5.92
N ASP A 206 -18.13 -23.56 -5.83
CA ASP A 206 -18.94 -22.35 -5.64
C ASP A 206 -18.57 -21.62 -4.34
N ARG A 207 -18.30 -22.37 -3.27
CA ARG A 207 -17.77 -21.80 -2.02
C ARG A 207 -16.42 -21.10 -2.22
N VAL A 208 -15.49 -21.73 -2.94
CA VAL A 208 -14.18 -21.12 -3.24
C VAL A 208 -14.34 -19.86 -4.08
N ILE A 209 -15.26 -19.85 -5.04
CA ILE A 209 -15.56 -18.67 -5.87
C ILE A 209 -16.18 -17.53 -5.06
N SER A 210 -17.01 -17.86 -4.08
CA SER A 210 -17.55 -16.88 -3.11
C SER A 210 -16.45 -16.27 -2.25
N GLU A 211 -15.47 -17.06 -1.81
CA GLU A 211 -14.29 -16.57 -1.08
C GLU A 211 -13.44 -15.63 -1.96
N ILE A 212 -13.21 -15.98 -3.23
CA ILE A 212 -12.51 -15.12 -4.20
C ILE A 212 -13.24 -13.80 -4.42
N SER A 213 -14.56 -13.83 -4.56
CA SER A 213 -15.39 -12.61 -4.69
C SER A 213 -15.27 -11.71 -3.46
N SER A 214 -15.25 -12.30 -2.25
CA SER A 214 -15.04 -11.56 -1.01
C SER A 214 -13.65 -10.91 -0.96
N MET A 215 -12.60 -11.62 -1.39
CA MET A 215 -11.26 -11.05 -1.51
C MET A 215 -11.20 -9.88 -2.50
N SER A 216 -11.86 -10.00 -3.66
CA SER A 216 -12.00 -8.92 -4.65
C SER A 216 -12.63 -7.66 -4.03
N ASN A 217 -13.69 -7.81 -3.23
CA ASN A 217 -14.33 -6.70 -2.52
C ASN A 217 -13.43 -6.07 -1.44
N ARG A 218 -12.59 -6.87 -0.77
CA ARG A 218 -11.60 -6.35 0.20
C ARG A 218 -10.52 -5.51 -0.48
N ILE A 219 -10.14 -5.84 -1.72
CA ILE A 219 -9.23 -5.01 -2.52
C ILE A 219 -9.85 -3.63 -2.75
N GLU A 220 -11.13 -3.56 -3.14
CA GLU A 220 -11.84 -2.28 -3.32
C GLU A 220 -11.83 -1.41 -2.05
N GLN A 221 -12.15 -2.02 -0.90
CA GLN A 221 -12.15 -1.29 0.37
C GLN A 221 -10.76 -0.78 0.75
N SER A 222 -9.72 -1.54 0.42
CA SER A 222 -8.33 -1.15 0.70
C SER A 222 -7.89 -0.01 -0.22
N LEU A 223 -8.28 -0.04 -1.49
CA LEU A 223 -8.03 1.04 -2.45
C LEU A 223 -8.65 2.37 -2.01
N LYS A 224 -9.89 2.34 -1.47
CA LYS A 224 -10.58 3.54 -0.95
C LYS A 224 -9.89 4.19 0.26
N LYS A 225 -8.98 3.49 0.95
CA LYS A 225 -8.23 4.03 2.09
C LYS A 225 -6.89 4.67 1.70
N VAL A 226 -6.42 4.41 0.49
CA VAL A 226 -5.14 4.93 -0.03
C VAL A 226 -5.33 6.31 -0.68
N LEU A 227 -6.56 6.62 -1.11
CA LEU A 227 -7.03 7.94 -1.53
C LEU A 227 -7.46 8.77 -0.31
#